data_AF-A0A5J5IYF0-F1
#
_entry.id   AF-A0A5J5IYF0-F1
#
_cell.length_a   1.000
_cell.length_b   1.000
_cell.length_c   1.000
_cell.angle_alpha   90.00
_cell.angle_beta   90.00
_cell.angle_gamma   90.00
#
_symmetry.space_group_name_H-M   'P 1'
#
loop_
_entity.id
_entity.type
_entity.pdbx_description
1 polymer ?
#
loop_
_entity_poly.entity_id
_entity_poly.type
_entity_poly.pdbx_seq_one_letter_code
_entity_poly.pdbx_strand_id
1 'polypeptide(L)'
;MLLDITLSAMCSRARYRRDVSPVIEELRATAGDRTDILAQTAGMWAGYYERDATPELIAALLMIDGAETWIALGRRRRGAASHGAPIAAQRHEPPRDTSNGR
;
A
#
# COMPACT_ATOMS: atom_id res chain seq x y z
N MET A 1 13.04 -2.97 9.36
CA MET A 1 12.73 -3.69 8.10
C MET A 1 11.85 -4.92 8.31
N LEU A 2 12.00 -5.73 9.37
CA LEU A 2 11.01 -6.79 9.67
C LEU A 2 9.73 -6.25 10.32
N LEU A 3 9.85 -5.29 11.25
CA LEU A 3 8.72 -4.73 11.99
C LEU A 3 7.65 -4.12 11.06
N ASP A 4 8.05 -3.30 10.09
CA ASP A 4 7.13 -2.70 9.10
C ASP A 4 6.37 -3.76 8.27
N ILE A 5 7.03 -4.88 7.93
CA ILE A 5 6.41 -6.00 7.22
C ILE A 5 5.38 -6.68 8.13
N THR A 6 5.72 -6.94 9.39
CA THR A 6 4.82 -7.54 10.37
C THR A 6 3.59 -6.67 10.61
N LEU A 7 3.78 -5.37 10.84
CA LEU A 7 2.69 -4.41 11.01
C LEU A 7 1.80 -4.34 9.76
N SER A 8 2.40 -4.35 8.57
CA SER A 8 1.66 -4.39 7.31
C SER A 8 0.84 -5.67 7.13
N ALA A 9 1.38 -6.83 7.53
CA ALA A 9 0.63 -8.08 7.50
C ALA A 9 -0.57 -8.06 8.46
N MET A 10 -0.42 -7.46 9.65
CA MET A 10 -1.51 -7.27 10.61
C MET A 10 -2.61 -6.36 10.04
N CYS A 11 -2.24 -5.22 9.45
CA CYS A 11 -3.19 -4.32 8.79
C CYS A 11 -3.93 -5.01 7.62
N SER A 12 -3.23 -5.83 6.84
CA SER A 12 -3.83 -6.61 5.75
C SER A 12 -4.93 -7.55 6.25
N ARG A 13 -4.69 -8.25 7.36
CA ARG A 13 -5.65 -9.15 8.02
C ARG A 13 -6.83 -8.40 8.63
N ALA A 14 -6.58 -7.21 9.16
CA ALA A 14 -7.58 -6.37 9.81
C ALA A 14 -8.70 -5.92 8.87
N ARG A 15 -8.41 -5.79 7.56
CA ARG A 15 -9.41 -5.43 6.53
C ARG A 15 -10.62 -6.35 6.49
N TYR A 16 -10.49 -7.59 6.95
CA TYR A 16 -11.56 -8.58 6.93
C TYR A 16 -12.24 -8.76 8.30
N ARG A 17 -11.80 -8.01 9.33
CA ARG A 17 -12.37 -8.08 10.68
C ARG A 17 -13.45 -7.01 10.86
N ARG A 18 -14.54 -7.38 11.54
CA ARG A 18 -15.59 -6.42 11.94
C ARG A 18 -15.16 -5.53 13.09
N ASP A 19 -14.39 -6.08 14.04
CA ASP A 19 -13.82 -5.31 15.14
C ASP A 19 -12.31 -5.14 14.91
N VAL A 20 -11.90 -3.88 14.81
CA VAL A 20 -10.52 -3.46 14.53
C VAL A 20 -9.79 -3.05 15.81
N SER A 21 -10.49 -2.88 16.92
CA SER A 21 -9.92 -2.43 18.21
C SER A 21 -8.80 -3.35 18.70
N PRO A 22 -9.00 -4.70 18.72
CA PRO A 22 -7.95 -5.62 19.15
C PRO A 22 -6.71 -5.60 18.24
N VAL A 23 -6.88 -5.23 16.97
CA VAL A 23 -5.77 -5.11 16.02
C VAL A 23 -4.92 -3.89 16.36
N ILE A 24 -5.53 -2.76 16.71
CA ILE A 24 -4.77 -1.56 17.08
C ILE A 24 -3.95 -1.79 18.35
N GLU A 25 -4.52 -2.50 19.32
CA GLU A 25 -3.78 -2.90 20.53
C GLU A 25 -2.61 -3.83 20.17
N GLU A 26 -2.82 -4.83 19.31
CA GLU A 26 -1.78 -5.74 18.82
C GLU A 26 -0.67 -4.98 18.07
N LEU A 27 -1.03 -3.99 17.24
CA LEU A 27 -0.09 -3.13 16.53
C LEU A 27 0.76 -2.29 17.50
N ARG A 28 0.13 -1.68 18.52
CA ARG A 28 0.82 -0.91 19.56
C ARG A 28 1.76 -1.79 20.36
N ALA A 29 1.28 -2.96 20.80
CA ALA A 29 2.10 -3.92 21.55
C ALA A 29 3.29 -4.43 20.73
N THR A 30 3.08 -4.70 19.44
CA THR A 30 4.14 -5.19 18.53
C THR A 30 5.18 -4.12 18.23
N ALA A 31 4.75 -2.85 18.11
CA ALA A 31 5.66 -1.74 17.89
C ALA A 31 6.49 -1.41 19.15
N GLY A 32 5.91 -1.58 20.35
CA GLY A 32 6.55 -1.18 21.61
C GLY A 32 6.95 0.30 21.56
N ASP A 33 8.21 0.59 21.85
CA ASP A 33 8.75 1.96 21.85
C ASP A 33 8.98 2.54 20.44
N ARG A 34 8.83 1.73 19.38
CA ARG A 34 9.01 2.16 17.99
C ARG A 34 7.74 2.80 17.42
N THR A 35 7.25 3.79 18.13
CA THR A 35 6.05 4.57 17.75
C THR A 35 6.26 5.31 16.42
N ASP A 36 7.50 5.65 16.08
CA ASP A 36 7.91 6.21 14.79
C ASP A 36 7.55 5.30 13.61
N ILE A 37 7.86 4.00 13.74
CA ILE A 37 7.54 3.00 12.72
C ILE A 37 6.04 2.74 12.69
N LEU A 38 5.39 2.64 13.86
CA LEU A 38 3.95 2.43 13.93
C LEU A 38 3.18 3.55 13.23
N ALA A 39 3.52 4.81 13.51
CA ALA A 39 2.92 5.98 12.89
C ALA A 39 3.14 5.98 11.37
N GLN A 40 4.36 5.68 10.94
CA GLN A 40 4.70 5.57 9.52
C GLN A 40 3.85 4.50 8.81
N THR A 41 3.83 3.28 9.34
CA THR A 41 3.08 2.17 8.74
C THR A 41 1.57 2.46 8.75
N ALA A 42 1.02 2.93 9.88
CA ALA A 42 -0.40 3.26 10.01
C ALA A 42 -0.85 4.33 9.01
N GLY A 43 -0.11 5.43 8.91
CA GLY A 43 -0.43 6.51 7.99
C GLY A 43 -0.29 6.11 6.52
N MET A 44 0.76 5.35 6.17
CA MET A 44 0.90 4.84 4.79
C MET A 44 -0.24 3.88 4.43
N TRP A 45 -0.65 3.00 5.35
CA TRP A 45 -1.79 2.10 5.14
C TRP A 45 -3.11 2.85 5.00
N ALA A 46 -3.36 3.83 5.87
CA ALA A 46 -4.56 4.67 5.80
C ALA A 46 -4.66 5.41 4.46
N GLY A 47 -3.57 6.02 4.00
CA GLY A 47 -3.53 6.69 2.70
C GLY A 47 -3.63 5.74 1.50
N TYR A 48 -3.02 4.55 1.58
CA TYR A 48 -3.08 3.58 0.48
C TYR A 48 -4.48 2.97 0.33
N TYR A 49 -5.13 2.60 1.43
CA TYR A 49 -6.41 1.90 1.41
C TYR A 49 -7.62 2.80 1.71
N GLU A 50 -7.46 4.12 1.69
CA GLU A 50 -8.52 5.12 1.94
C GLU A 50 -9.86 4.82 1.24
N ARG A 51 -9.84 4.13 0.08
CA ARG A 51 -11.05 3.78 -0.69
C ARG A 51 -11.43 2.29 -0.67
N ASP A 52 -10.56 1.42 -0.17
CA ASP A 52 -10.68 -0.04 -0.29
C ASP A 52 -10.78 -0.76 1.06
N ALA A 53 -10.41 -0.09 2.15
CA ALA A 53 -10.56 -0.60 3.51
C ALA A 53 -11.86 -0.08 4.15
N THR A 54 -12.25 -0.71 5.25
CA THR A 54 -13.39 -0.27 6.05
C THR A 54 -13.12 1.09 6.68
N PRO A 55 -14.12 2.01 6.73
CA PRO A 55 -13.98 3.30 7.39
C PRO A 55 -13.49 3.18 8.84
N GLU A 56 -13.91 2.13 9.54
CA GLU A 56 -13.55 1.83 10.93
C GLU A 56 -12.04 1.56 11.06
N LEU A 57 -11.44 0.80 10.14
CA LEU A 57 -10.00 0.54 10.15
C LEU A 57 -9.21 1.82 9.88
N ILE A 58 -9.65 2.62 8.92
CA ILE A 58 -9.00 3.90 8.60
C ILE A 58 -9.08 4.84 9.80
N ALA A 59 -10.26 5.03 10.38
CA ALA A 59 -10.44 5.85 11.58
C ALA A 59 -9.54 5.39 12.73
N ALA A 60 -9.46 4.09 12.98
CA ALA A 60 -8.65 3.53 14.04
C ALA A 60 -7.13 3.71 13.82
N LEU A 61 -6.66 3.61 12.57
CA LEU A 61 -5.25 3.88 12.23
C LEU A 61 -4.90 5.36 12.35
N LEU A 62 -5.84 6.26 12.07
CA LEU A 62 -5.63 7.71 12.19
C LEU A 62 -5.55 8.19 13.65
N MET A 63 -6.09 7.42 14.61
CA MET A 63 -5.92 7.67 16.04
C MET A 63 -4.50 7.35 16.57
N ILE A 64 -3.58 6.92 15.71
CA ILE A 64 -2.17 6.72 16.06
C ILE A 64 -1.43 8.05 15.89
N ASP A 65 -0.80 8.52 16.96
CA ASP A 65 -0.05 9.78 16.96
C ASP A 65 1.01 9.82 15.85
N GLY A 66 0.98 10.87 15.03
CA GLY A 66 1.92 11.07 13.93
C GLY A 66 1.59 10.31 12.64
N ALA A 67 0.51 9.51 12.59
CA ALA A 67 0.11 8.79 11.39
C ALA A 67 -0.29 9.73 10.24
N GLU A 68 -0.91 10.88 10.54
CA GLU A 68 -1.43 11.81 9.53
C GLU A 68 -0.35 12.31 8.55
N THR A 69 0.86 12.54 9.04
CA THR A 69 2.03 12.99 8.25
C THR A 69 2.38 12.04 7.10
N TRP A 70 2.01 10.76 7.21
CA TRP A 70 2.37 9.71 6.25
C TRP A 70 1.25 9.37 5.25
N ILE A 71 0.04 9.90 5.43
CA ILE A 71 -1.11 9.64 4.54
C ILE A 71 -0.79 10.04 3.10
N ALA A 72 -0.19 11.21 2.90
CA ALA A 72 0.16 11.71 1.57
C ALA A 72 1.12 10.76 0.83
N LEU A 73 2.08 10.18 1.57
CA LEU A 73 3.00 9.20 1.01
C LEU A 73 2.27 7.89 0.63
N GLY A 74 1.35 7.43 1.48
CA GLY A 74 0.50 6.27 1.21
C GLY A 74 -0.34 6.45 -0.07
N ARG A 75 -1.01 7.59 -0.19
CA ARG A 75 -1.79 7.96 -1.40
C ARG A 75 -0.93 7.99 -2.65
N ARG A 76 0.26 8.60 -2.58
CA ARG A 76 1.23 8.64 -3.69
C ARG A 76 1.63 7.24 -4.12
N ARG A 77 1.89 6.32 -3.17
CA ARG A 77 2.24 4.92 -3.48
C ARG A 77 1.09 4.20 -4.18
N ARG A 78 -0.16 4.41 -3.78
CA ARG A 78 -1.33 3.83 -4.45
C ARG A 78 -1.48 4.37 -5.88
N GLY A 79 -1.34 5.68 -6.07
CA GLY A 79 -1.38 6.30 -7.40
C GLY A 79 -0.22 5.86 -8.31
N ALA A 80 0.94 5.53 -7.73
CA ALA A 80 2.08 4.96 -8.45
C ALA A 80 1.98 3.44 -8.69
N ALA A 81 1.15 2.73 -7.90
CA ALA A 81 0.90 1.29 -8.03
C ALA A 81 0.05 0.92 -9.25
N SER A 82 -0.18 1.85 -10.19
CA SER A 82 -0.49 1.54 -11.58
C SER A 82 0.72 0.94 -12.29
N HIS A 83 1.24 -0.19 -11.81
CA HIS A 83 1.99 -1.12 -12.64
C HIS A 83 1.00 -2.15 -13.16
N GLY A 84 0.23 -1.76 -14.19
CA GLY A 84 0.05 -2.70 -15.28
C GLY A 84 1.47 -3.11 -15.71
N ALA A 85 1.70 -4.40 -15.94
CA ALA A 85 2.95 -4.88 -16.50
C ALA A 85 3.38 -3.93 -17.62
N PRO A 86 4.68 -3.56 -17.76
CA PRO A 86 5.09 -2.91 -18.98
C PRO A 86 4.69 -3.87 -20.10
N ILE A 87 3.63 -3.52 -20.85
CA ILE A 87 3.35 -4.17 -22.11
C ILE A 87 4.60 -3.81 -22.90
N ALA A 88 5.51 -4.77 -23.01
CA ALA A 88 6.62 -4.70 -23.92
C ALA A 88 5.99 -4.64 -25.31
N ALA A 89 5.57 -3.45 -25.73
CA ALA A 89 5.27 -3.13 -27.10
C ALA A 89 6.62 -3.10 -27.82
N GLN A 90 7.20 -4.29 -28.00
CA GLN A 90 8.19 -4.49 -29.04
C GLN A 90 7.43 -4.31 -30.35
N ARG A 91 7.51 -3.08 -30.87
CA ARG A 91 7.36 -2.83 -32.29
C ARG A 91 8.46 -3.64 -32.97
N HIS A 92 8.13 -4.86 -33.40
CA HIS A 92 8.89 -5.48 -34.47
C HIS A 92 8.10 -5.30 -35.75
N GLU A 93 8.55 -4.31 -36.51
CA GLU A 93 8.10 -3.98 -37.86
C GLU A 93 8.21 -5.22 -38.77
N PRO A 94 7.16 -5.59 -39.53
CA PRO A 94 7.29 -6.67 -40.50
C PRO A 94 8.28 -6.26 -41.61
N PRO A 95 9.15 -7.17 -42.08
CA PRO A 95 10.06 -6.84 -43.17
C PRO A 95 9.25 -6.50 -44.42
N ARG A 96 9.37 -5.24 -44.88
CA ARG A 96 9.02 -4.86 -46.24
C ARG A 96 10.15 -5.36 -47.14
N ASP A 97 9.92 -6.46 -47.85
CA ASP A 97 10.65 -6.71 -49.08
C ASP A 97 9.71 -6.59 -50.27
N THR A 98 9.66 -5.36 -50.78
CA THR A 98 9.39 -5.07 -52.17
C THR A 98 10.61 -5.50 -52.99
N SER A 99 10.48 -6.48 -53.87
CA SER A 99 11.10 -6.42 -55.20
C SER A 99 10.49 -7.43 -56.17
N ASN A 100 9.94 -6.84 -57.22
CA ASN A 100 9.41 -7.42 -58.44
C ASN A 100 10.51 -7.34 -59.53
N GLY A 101 10.59 -8.35 -60.39
CA GLY A 101 11.05 -8.19 -61.79
C GLY A 101 12.54 -8.37 -62.10
N ARG A 102 12.87 -9.52 -62.70
CA ARG A 102 13.42 -9.62 -64.07
C ARG A 102 13.29 -11.03 -64.61
#